data_AF-A0A7I9VMK2-F1
#
_entry.id   AF-A0A7I9VMK2-F1
#
_cell.length_a   1.000
_cell.length_b   1.000
_cell.length_c   1.000
_cell.angle_alpha   90.00
_cell.angle_beta   90.00
_cell.angle_gamma   90.00
#
_symmetry.space_group_name_H-M   'P 1'
#
loop_
_entity.id
_entity.type
_entity.pdbx_description
1 polymer ?
#
loop_
_entity_poly.entity_id
_entity_poly.type
_entity_poly.pdbx_seq_one_letter_code
_entity_poly.pdbx_strand_id
1 'polypeptide(L)'
;MADHHVQQALAELCELRSDGEPIVSLYLDTRWPDEKQRERSRVFLQESLRRTVDRHAAHPQLEALRRTLGRVAAAAGERVGQPGGADRGLAIFACEALGLWSVHAVPRPFVDELCTDARPHLLQLARLADDVEPGILVFVHDRGARLYEVALGAIVNEATVERPVPGRHGQGGRIRGGASPSPRGASGGAFYERERKNQRHVEELADRARREAVELLRQLWERDPRANLVLVGTSEKVAAFERALPARMQEKVLARLPRPPGKESWRGDGKAALLGQVVEKIVGHERGQEAAQVEHAIGEALRGGLAVLGPEDVVAAVNQRRVHRLIVEEDFERSGWRCRNCEALGTTHDEVCSFCQGPLALVEALSEELVGRVLAEDGEVEVVAHTNRLHAYHGVAALLRQGRANGLSGREPPAPPGGPP
;
A
#
# COMPACT_ATOMS: atom_id res chain seq x y z
N MET A 1 -3.08 -11.78 -2.48
CA MET A 1 -4.15 -12.26 -1.57
C MET A 1 -4.50 -11.19 -0.53
N ALA A 2 -3.55 -10.69 0.28
CA ALA A 2 -3.84 -9.61 1.24
C ALA A 2 -4.43 -8.34 0.61
N ASP A 3 -3.96 -7.95 -0.59
CA ASP A 3 -4.45 -6.81 -1.38
C ASP A 3 -5.97 -6.89 -1.68
N HIS A 4 -6.38 -7.97 -2.36
CA HIS A 4 -7.79 -8.19 -2.70
C HIS A 4 -8.72 -8.20 -1.47
N HIS A 5 -8.22 -8.68 -0.32
CA HIS A 5 -9.00 -8.69 0.91
C HIS A 5 -9.23 -7.28 1.48
N VAL A 6 -8.25 -6.37 1.37
CA VAL A 6 -8.40 -4.98 1.83
C VAL A 6 -9.33 -4.22 0.90
N GLN A 7 -9.18 -4.36 -0.42
CA GLN A 7 -10.09 -3.71 -1.38
C GLN A 7 -11.52 -4.23 -1.26
N GLN A 8 -11.71 -5.54 -1.09
CA GLN A 8 -13.03 -6.12 -0.87
C GLN A 8 -13.64 -5.63 0.44
N ALA A 9 -12.85 -5.58 1.52
CA ALA A 9 -13.32 -5.03 2.80
C ALA A 9 -13.75 -3.57 2.66
N LEU A 10 -12.98 -2.75 1.95
CA LEU A 10 -13.31 -1.35 1.73
C LEU A 10 -14.64 -1.20 0.97
N ALA A 11 -14.85 -2.00 -0.07
CA ALA A 11 -16.09 -2.03 -0.85
C ALA A 11 -17.31 -2.52 -0.05
N GLU A 12 -17.12 -3.48 0.86
CA GLU A 12 -18.19 -3.96 1.73
C GLU A 12 -18.54 -2.94 2.83
N LEU A 13 -17.54 -2.26 3.39
CA LEU A 13 -17.70 -1.34 4.51
C LEU A 13 -18.21 0.05 4.09
N CYS A 14 -17.89 0.54 2.89
CA CYS A 14 -18.30 1.89 2.45
C CYS A 14 -19.82 2.05 2.30
N GLU A 15 -20.53 0.96 2.02
CA GLU A 15 -21.99 0.91 1.89
C GLU A 15 -22.70 0.87 3.26
N LEU A 16 -21.97 0.61 4.35
CA LEU A 16 -22.58 0.44 5.66
C LEU A 16 -22.92 1.78 6.32
N ARG A 17 -24.11 1.81 6.91
CA ARG A 17 -24.55 2.89 7.75
C ARG A 17 -25.48 2.39 8.85
N SER A 18 -25.30 2.94 10.04
CA SER A 18 -26.20 2.76 11.18
C SER A 18 -26.86 4.08 11.56
N ASP A 19 -28.19 4.07 11.68
CA ASP A 19 -28.98 5.19 12.23
C ASP A 19 -29.25 5.03 13.74
N GLY A 20 -28.79 3.93 14.34
CA GLY A 20 -28.93 3.63 15.76
C GLY A 20 -27.57 3.57 16.44
N GLU A 21 -27.06 2.36 16.61
CA GLU A 21 -25.83 2.09 17.35
C GLU A 21 -24.67 2.56 16.49
N PRO A 22 -23.80 3.46 16.98
CA PRO A 22 -22.68 3.91 16.18
C PRO A 22 -21.74 2.74 15.88
N ILE A 23 -21.25 2.69 14.65
CA ILE A 23 -20.29 1.70 14.19
C ILE A 23 -18.94 1.98 14.84
N VAL A 24 -18.38 0.99 15.52
CA VAL A 24 -17.05 1.06 16.11
C VAL A 24 -16.02 0.73 15.05
N SER A 25 -15.06 1.64 14.85
CA SER A 25 -13.87 1.44 14.01
C SER A 25 -12.64 1.52 14.90
N LEU A 26 -11.88 0.44 14.99
CA LEU A 26 -10.63 0.35 15.76
C LEU A 26 -9.47 0.04 14.83
N TYR A 27 -8.42 0.85 14.89
CA TYR A 27 -7.15 0.64 14.25
C TYR A 27 -6.04 0.55 15.30
N LEU A 28 -5.12 -0.42 15.15
CA LEU A 28 -3.99 -0.60 16.04
C LEU A 28 -2.70 -0.89 15.27
N ASP A 29 -1.60 -0.27 15.70
CA ASP A 29 -0.24 -0.69 15.40
C ASP A 29 0.09 -1.92 16.27
N THR A 30 0.37 -3.05 15.61
CA THR A 30 0.77 -4.29 16.27
C THR A 30 2.28 -4.54 16.19
N ARG A 31 3.08 -3.54 15.76
CA ARG A 31 4.54 -3.59 15.83
C ARG A 31 4.97 -3.29 17.25
N TRP A 32 5.12 -4.36 18.03
CA TRP A 32 5.68 -4.22 19.36
C TRP A 32 7.06 -4.88 19.46
N PRO A 33 8.14 -4.09 19.34
CA PRO A 33 9.50 -4.57 19.53
C PRO A 33 9.80 -4.86 21.01
N ASP A 34 9.06 -4.26 21.95
CA ASP A 34 9.22 -4.45 23.39
C ASP A 34 7.89 -4.45 24.16
N GLU A 35 7.93 -4.87 25.43
CA GLU A 35 6.76 -4.88 26.33
C GLU A 35 6.23 -3.47 26.61
N LYS A 36 7.08 -2.43 26.58
CA LYS A 36 6.65 -1.06 26.87
C LYS A 36 5.71 -0.54 25.79
N GLN A 37 5.98 -0.84 24.52
CA GLN A 37 5.08 -0.50 23.42
C GLN A 37 3.78 -1.30 23.48
N ARG A 38 3.83 -2.60 23.86
CA ARG A 38 2.60 -3.38 24.11
C ARG A 38 1.73 -2.75 25.21
N GLU A 39 2.37 -2.33 26.30
CA GLU A 39 1.64 -1.70 27.39
C GLU A 39 1.02 -0.37 26.96
N ARG A 40 1.69 0.42 26.11
CA ARG A 40 1.09 1.63 25.53
C ARG A 40 -0.17 1.34 24.73
N SER A 41 -0.17 0.31 23.87
CA SER A 41 -1.37 -0.06 23.12
C SER A 41 -2.49 -0.58 24.03
N ARG A 42 -2.17 -1.25 25.14
CA ARG A 42 -3.18 -1.62 26.16
C ARG A 42 -3.79 -0.40 26.84
N VAL A 43 -2.95 0.54 27.26
CA VAL A 43 -3.38 1.80 27.90
C VAL A 43 -4.25 2.60 26.93
N PHE A 44 -3.81 2.74 25.67
CA PHE A 44 -4.58 3.38 24.61
C PHE A 44 -5.97 2.75 24.45
N LEU A 45 -6.04 1.42 24.35
CA LEU A 45 -7.31 0.71 24.21
C LEU A 45 -8.22 0.98 25.41
N GLN A 46 -7.71 0.86 26.65
CA GLN A 46 -8.49 1.11 27.86
C GLN A 46 -9.01 2.54 27.95
N GLU A 47 -8.14 3.54 27.69
CA GLU A 47 -8.53 4.94 27.71
C GLU A 47 -9.55 5.27 26.62
N SER A 48 -9.35 4.77 25.40
CA SER A 48 -10.23 5.04 24.27
C SER A 48 -11.62 4.44 24.46
N LEU A 49 -11.70 3.19 24.94
CA LEU A 49 -12.98 2.54 25.27
C LEU A 49 -13.75 3.34 26.32
N ARG A 50 -13.06 3.80 27.37
CA ARG A 50 -13.66 4.62 28.43
C ARG A 50 -14.19 5.94 27.86
N ARG A 51 -13.37 6.66 27.09
CA ARG A 51 -13.76 7.94 26.47
C ARG A 51 -14.98 7.78 25.56
N THR A 52 -15.07 6.68 24.80
CA THR A 52 -16.23 6.39 23.94
C THR A 52 -17.51 6.15 24.74
N VAL A 53 -17.43 5.38 25.84
CA VAL A 53 -18.58 5.18 26.73
C VAL A 53 -19.03 6.50 27.36
N ASP A 54 -18.09 7.34 27.79
CA ASP A 54 -18.39 8.66 28.37
C ASP A 54 -19.04 9.60 27.34
N ARG A 55 -18.54 9.61 26.09
CA ARG A 55 -19.10 10.40 24.98
C ARG A 55 -20.54 10.02 24.66
N HIS A 56 -20.86 8.72 24.72
CA HIS A 56 -22.19 8.18 24.40
C HIS A 56 -23.05 7.91 25.64
N ALA A 57 -22.73 8.50 26.80
CA ALA A 57 -23.42 8.23 28.06
C ALA A 57 -24.95 8.48 28.00
N ALA A 58 -25.40 9.41 27.15
CA ALA A 58 -26.82 9.72 26.93
C ALA A 58 -27.44 8.99 25.73
N HIS A 59 -26.70 8.12 25.04
CA HIS A 59 -27.16 7.48 23.82
C HIS A 59 -28.20 6.38 24.14
N PRO A 60 -29.36 6.32 23.44
CA PRO A 60 -30.41 5.32 23.71
C PRO A 60 -29.93 3.87 23.59
N GLN A 61 -28.91 3.62 22.77
CA GLN A 61 -28.35 2.30 22.51
C GLN A 61 -27.00 2.06 23.19
N LEU A 62 -26.69 2.79 24.28
CA LEU A 62 -25.43 2.65 25.02
C LEU A 62 -25.14 1.21 25.45
N GLU A 63 -26.15 0.43 25.85
CA GLU A 63 -25.95 -0.97 26.26
C GLU A 63 -25.54 -1.89 25.10
N ALA A 64 -26.05 -1.65 23.88
CA ALA A 64 -25.59 -2.36 22.69
C ALA A 64 -24.13 -1.98 22.38
N LEU A 65 -23.84 -0.68 22.38
CA LEU A 65 -22.49 -0.16 22.18
C LEU A 65 -21.49 -0.73 23.20
N ARG A 66 -21.86 -0.85 24.48
CA ARG A 66 -21.02 -1.46 25.52
C ARG A 66 -20.70 -2.92 25.23
N ARG A 67 -21.65 -3.71 24.73
CA ARG A 67 -21.40 -5.10 24.31
C ARG A 67 -20.47 -5.16 23.11
N THR A 68 -20.71 -4.32 22.11
CA THR A 68 -19.85 -4.19 20.92
C THR A 68 -18.43 -3.83 21.31
N LEU A 69 -18.25 -2.78 22.13
CA LEU A 69 -16.95 -2.36 22.66
C LEU A 69 -16.28 -3.46 23.48
N GLY A 70 -17.02 -4.20 24.31
CA GLY A 70 -16.50 -5.34 25.06
C GLY A 70 -15.98 -6.45 24.15
N ARG A 71 -16.69 -6.75 23.07
CA ARG A 71 -16.28 -7.75 22.07
C ARG A 71 -15.03 -7.30 21.30
N VAL A 72 -14.99 -6.02 20.88
CA VAL A 72 -13.81 -5.39 20.25
C VAL A 72 -12.61 -5.42 21.19
N ALA A 73 -12.79 -5.07 22.47
CA ALA A 73 -11.73 -5.07 23.48
C ALA A 73 -11.15 -6.47 23.71
N ALA A 74 -12.00 -7.50 23.75
CA ALA A 74 -11.55 -8.88 23.88
C ALA A 74 -10.70 -9.32 22.68
N ALA A 75 -11.18 -9.09 21.46
CA ALA A 75 -10.46 -9.44 20.23
C ALA A 75 -9.11 -8.70 20.10
N ALA A 76 -9.10 -7.39 20.39
CA ALA A 76 -7.88 -6.59 20.41
C ALA A 76 -6.91 -7.07 21.52
N GLY A 77 -7.43 -7.37 22.71
CA GLY A 77 -6.65 -7.89 23.84
C GLY A 77 -5.98 -9.22 23.55
N GLU A 78 -6.68 -10.15 22.88
CA GLU A 78 -6.11 -11.42 22.41
C GLU A 78 -4.93 -11.18 21.45
N ARG A 79 -5.10 -10.25 20.49
CA ARG A 79 -4.03 -9.90 19.55
C ARG A 79 -2.82 -9.29 20.25
N VAL A 80 -3.04 -8.42 21.23
CA VAL A 80 -1.98 -7.82 22.08
C VAL A 80 -1.27 -8.88 22.94
N GLY A 81 -1.98 -9.94 23.32
CA GLY A 81 -1.45 -11.06 24.09
C GLY A 81 -0.61 -12.06 23.27
N GLN A 82 -0.73 -12.07 21.95
CA GLN A 82 0.00 -12.95 21.04
C GLN A 82 1.01 -12.16 20.19
N PRO A 83 2.17 -11.76 20.77
CA PRO A 83 3.21 -11.08 20.02
C PRO A 83 3.88 -12.03 19.04
N GLY A 84 4.20 -11.53 17.85
CA GLY A 84 4.82 -12.30 16.78
C GLY A 84 3.82 -12.71 15.69
N GLY A 85 4.15 -12.34 14.46
CA GLY A 85 3.32 -12.55 13.28
C GLY A 85 3.83 -11.69 12.13
N ALA A 86 3.42 -12.01 10.90
CA ALA A 86 3.71 -11.15 9.75
C ALA A 86 2.89 -9.84 9.80
N ASP A 87 1.74 -9.88 10.48
CA ASP A 87 0.81 -8.76 10.56
C ASP A 87 1.27 -7.72 11.58
N ARG A 88 1.30 -6.47 11.12
CA ARG A 88 1.80 -5.28 11.82
C ARG A 88 0.69 -4.28 12.14
N GLY A 89 -0.52 -4.49 11.62
CA GLY A 89 -1.69 -3.69 11.92
C GLY A 89 -2.94 -4.54 12.09
N LEU A 90 -3.87 -4.05 12.89
CA LEU A 90 -5.19 -4.64 13.12
C LEU A 90 -6.26 -3.57 12.91
N ALA A 91 -7.24 -3.84 12.06
CA ALA A 91 -8.46 -3.07 11.94
C ALA A 91 -9.67 -3.93 12.37
N ILE A 92 -10.56 -3.39 13.20
CA ILE A 92 -11.81 -4.03 13.61
C ILE A 92 -12.97 -3.08 13.37
N PHE A 93 -14.00 -3.56 12.67
CA PHE A 93 -15.27 -2.87 12.47
C PHE A 93 -16.39 -3.68 13.11
N ALA A 94 -17.16 -3.05 13.98
CA ALA A 94 -18.19 -3.75 14.74
C ALA A 94 -19.43 -2.88 15.01
N CYS A 95 -20.61 -3.49 14.87
CA CYS A 95 -21.89 -2.89 15.23
C CYS A 95 -22.91 -4.03 15.43
N GLU A 96 -23.47 -4.16 16.63
CA GLU A 96 -24.44 -5.21 16.95
C GLU A 96 -25.75 -5.02 16.16
N ALA A 97 -26.24 -3.78 16.07
CA ALA A 97 -27.46 -3.44 15.35
C ALA A 97 -27.42 -3.80 13.85
N LEU A 98 -26.23 -3.75 13.23
CA LEU A 98 -26.02 -4.14 11.83
C LEU A 98 -25.57 -5.60 11.67
N GLY A 99 -25.33 -6.33 12.76
CA GLY A 99 -24.67 -7.64 12.71
C GLY A 99 -23.25 -7.59 12.15
N LEU A 100 -22.62 -6.41 12.17
CA LEU A 100 -21.29 -6.17 11.63
C LEU A 100 -20.22 -6.70 12.59
N TRP A 101 -19.37 -7.58 12.07
CA TRP A 101 -18.12 -7.99 12.72
C TRP A 101 -17.08 -8.30 11.64
N SER A 102 -16.20 -7.33 11.39
CA SER A 102 -15.12 -7.47 10.42
C SER A 102 -13.77 -7.22 11.08
N VAL A 103 -12.81 -8.11 10.83
CA VAL A 103 -11.47 -8.05 11.43
C VAL A 103 -10.44 -8.24 10.33
N HIS A 104 -9.51 -7.28 10.20
CA HIS A 104 -8.46 -7.29 9.19
C HIS A 104 -7.09 -7.16 9.87
N ALA A 105 -6.29 -8.22 9.77
CA ALA A 105 -4.88 -8.19 10.14
C ALA A 105 -4.05 -7.98 8.87
N VAL A 106 -3.17 -6.97 8.88
CA VAL A 106 -2.42 -6.54 7.71
C VAL A 106 -0.94 -6.38 8.03
N PRO A 107 -0.02 -6.57 7.07
CA PRO A 107 1.43 -6.50 7.28
C PRO A 107 1.99 -5.06 7.37
N ARG A 108 1.15 -4.03 7.26
CA ARG A 108 1.51 -2.62 7.56
C ARG A 108 0.89 -2.17 8.90
N PRO A 109 1.57 -1.30 9.65
CA PRO A 109 1.00 -0.70 10.84
C PRO A 109 -0.09 0.32 10.51
N PHE A 110 -1.07 0.43 11.40
CA PHE A 110 -1.99 1.56 11.44
C PHE A 110 -1.55 2.59 12.47
N VAL A 111 -2.17 3.77 12.44
CA VAL A 111 -2.14 4.69 13.56
C VAL A 111 -3.20 4.24 14.57
N ASP A 112 -2.81 4.11 15.84
CA ASP A 112 -3.72 3.73 16.93
C ASP A 112 -4.91 4.71 16.98
N GLU A 113 -6.11 4.23 16.68
CA GLU A 113 -7.34 5.03 16.60
C GLU A 113 -8.56 4.20 17.00
N LEU A 114 -9.46 4.79 17.79
CA LEU A 114 -10.77 4.21 18.08
C LEU A 114 -11.83 5.28 17.89
N CYS A 115 -12.71 5.05 16.92
CA CYS A 115 -13.73 5.99 16.50
C CYS A 115 -15.10 5.32 16.45
N THR A 116 -16.14 6.15 16.58
CA THR A 116 -17.53 5.72 16.54
C THR A 116 -18.36 6.74 15.79
N ASP A 117 -19.00 6.32 14.70
CA ASP A 117 -19.87 7.18 13.90
C ASP A 117 -20.99 6.35 13.24
N ALA A 118 -21.90 6.99 12.53
CA ALA A 118 -22.94 6.35 11.73
C ALA A 118 -22.36 5.53 10.56
N ARG A 119 -21.15 5.87 10.09
CA ARG A 119 -20.40 5.13 9.05
C ARG A 119 -19.07 4.62 9.63
N PRO A 120 -18.48 3.54 9.06
CA PRO A 120 -17.14 3.14 9.43
C PRO A 120 -16.12 4.22 9.07
N HIS A 121 -15.08 4.41 9.89
CA HIS A 121 -13.92 5.25 9.54
C HIS A 121 -13.02 4.46 8.61
N LEU A 122 -12.85 4.91 7.37
CA LEU A 122 -12.21 4.18 6.30
C LEU A 122 -10.92 4.82 5.79
N LEU A 123 -10.55 6.02 6.24
CA LEU A 123 -9.37 6.73 5.72
C LEU A 123 -8.09 5.88 5.78
N GLN A 124 -7.80 5.26 6.93
CA GLN A 124 -6.61 4.42 7.10
C GLN A 124 -6.64 3.16 6.23
N LEU A 125 -7.82 2.56 6.04
CA LEU A 125 -7.99 1.39 5.18
C LEU A 125 -7.92 1.76 3.69
N ALA A 126 -8.46 2.92 3.32
CA ALA A 126 -8.41 3.48 1.97
C ALA A 126 -6.97 3.79 1.57
N ARG A 127 -6.20 4.44 2.47
CA ARG A 127 -4.75 4.61 2.30
C ARG A 127 -4.06 3.28 2.04
N LEU A 128 -4.36 2.27 2.86
CA LEU A 128 -3.76 0.97 2.69
C LEU A 128 -4.16 0.30 1.37
N ALA A 129 -5.37 0.55 0.86
CA ALA A 129 -5.85 0.03 -0.42
C ALA A 129 -5.23 0.74 -1.64
N ASP A 130 -4.84 2.00 -1.45
CA ASP A 130 -4.19 2.85 -2.45
C ASP A 130 -2.66 2.59 -2.53
N ASP A 131 -2.01 2.43 -1.37
CA ASP A 131 -0.57 2.16 -1.14
C ASP A 131 -0.06 0.77 -1.63
N VAL A 132 -0.74 0.14 -2.59
CA VAL A 132 -0.52 -1.26 -2.98
C VAL A 132 -0.18 -1.40 -4.45
N GLU A 133 0.91 -0.78 -4.91
CA GLU A 133 1.55 -1.32 -6.10
C GLU A 133 2.30 -2.60 -5.68
N PRO A 134 1.88 -3.80 -6.13
CA PRO A 134 2.59 -5.02 -5.76
C PRO A 134 4.01 -4.97 -6.32
N GLY A 135 4.96 -5.58 -5.64
CA GLY A 135 6.32 -5.76 -6.11
C GLY A 135 6.60 -7.22 -6.40
N ILE A 136 7.37 -7.52 -7.44
CA ILE A 136 8.02 -8.82 -7.61
C ILE A 136 9.53 -8.61 -7.62
N LEU A 137 10.18 -9.15 -6.60
CA LEU A 137 11.63 -9.18 -6.49
C LEU A 137 12.16 -10.45 -7.18
N VAL A 138 12.99 -10.26 -8.20
CA VAL A 138 13.55 -11.35 -8.99
C VAL A 138 15.05 -11.42 -8.77
N PHE A 139 15.50 -12.48 -8.12
CA PHE A 139 16.89 -12.76 -7.88
C PHE A 139 17.45 -13.67 -8.98
N VAL A 140 18.27 -13.11 -9.86
CA VAL A 140 18.83 -13.81 -11.02
C VAL A 140 20.21 -14.39 -10.68
N HIS A 141 20.41 -15.69 -10.94
CA HIS A 141 21.68 -16.37 -10.76
C HIS A 141 21.98 -17.36 -11.90
N ASP A 142 23.18 -17.96 -11.93
CA ASP A 142 23.60 -18.89 -13.01
C ASP A 142 22.68 -20.10 -13.16
N ARG A 143 22.01 -20.47 -12.07
CA ARG A 143 21.20 -21.68 -11.95
C ARG A 143 19.70 -21.47 -12.22
N GLY A 144 19.26 -20.27 -12.61
CA GLY A 144 17.84 -19.88 -12.66
C GLY A 144 17.53 -18.58 -11.91
N ALA A 145 16.37 -18.50 -11.27
CA ALA A 145 15.99 -17.34 -10.46
C ALA A 145 15.10 -17.70 -9.27
N ARG A 146 15.12 -16.83 -8.25
CA ARG A 146 14.18 -16.86 -7.12
C ARG A 146 13.29 -15.63 -7.17
N LEU A 147 12.00 -15.82 -6.98
CA LEU A 147 10.99 -14.78 -7.10
C LEU A 147 10.30 -14.59 -5.76
N TYR A 148 10.12 -13.34 -5.36
CA TYR A 148 9.42 -12.98 -4.15
C TYR A 148 8.33 -11.97 -4.49
N GLU A 149 7.09 -12.28 -4.17
CA GLU A 149 6.01 -11.30 -4.20
C GLU A 149 6.12 -10.46 -2.93
N VAL A 150 6.26 -9.17 -3.12
CA VAL A 150 6.30 -8.16 -2.07
C VAL A 150 4.99 -7.39 -2.15
N ALA A 151 4.23 -7.38 -1.06
CA ALA A 151 3.05 -6.53 -0.94
C ALA A 151 3.09 -5.88 0.42
N LEU A 152 2.66 -4.62 0.51
CA LEU A 152 2.53 -3.92 1.78
C LEU A 152 3.85 -3.92 2.61
N GLY A 153 5.00 -3.80 1.93
CA GLY A 153 6.32 -3.77 2.57
C GLY A 153 6.82 -5.13 3.13
N ALA A 154 6.14 -6.23 2.85
CA ALA A 154 6.51 -7.57 3.30
C ALA A 154 6.52 -8.58 2.15
N ILE A 155 7.31 -9.65 2.27
CA ILE A 155 7.20 -10.80 1.35
C ILE A 155 5.92 -11.54 1.71
N VAL A 156 5.02 -11.65 0.74
CA VAL A 156 3.77 -12.41 0.87
C VAL A 156 3.84 -13.79 0.21
N ASN A 157 4.76 -14.00 -0.73
CA ASN A 157 4.98 -15.29 -1.39
C ASN A 157 6.44 -15.48 -1.84
N GLU A 158 6.89 -16.73 -1.88
CA GLU A 158 8.20 -17.13 -2.39
C GLU A 158 8.04 -18.28 -3.40
N ALA A 159 8.53 -18.05 -4.63
CA ALA A 159 8.60 -19.07 -5.68
C ALA A 159 10.06 -19.23 -6.14
N THR A 160 10.50 -20.47 -6.39
CA THR A 160 11.91 -20.76 -6.72
C THR A 160 12.02 -21.67 -7.92
N VAL A 161 12.89 -21.30 -8.88
CA VAL A 161 13.32 -22.15 -9.99
C VAL A 161 14.85 -22.25 -9.93
N GLU A 162 15.33 -23.38 -9.42
CA GLU A 162 16.76 -23.71 -9.36
C GLU A 162 17.04 -25.00 -10.14
N ARG A 163 18.02 -24.96 -11.06
CA ARG A 163 18.58 -26.15 -11.70
C ARG A 163 20.03 -26.38 -11.27
N PRO A 164 20.46 -27.63 -11.06
CA PRO A 164 21.87 -27.92 -10.85
C PRO A 164 22.65 -27.58 -12.12
N VAL A 165 23.51 -26.56 -12.04
CA VAL A 165 24.52 -26.26 -13.06
C VAL A 165 25.83 -26.90 -12.59
N PRO A 166 26.48 -27.76 -13.40
CA PRO A 166 27.79 -28.29 -13.06
C PRO A 166 28.75 -27.13 -12.78
N GLY A 167 29.42 -27.14 -11.62
CA GLY A 167 30.39 -26.10 -11.29
C GLY A 167 31.47 -26.01 -12.38
N ARG A 168 31.93 -24.80 -12.68
CA ARG A 168 33.20 -24.60 -13.40
C ARG A 168 34.29 -25.19 -12.51
N HIS A 169 34.68 -26.44 -12.74
CA HIS A 169 35.85 -27.02 -12.10
C HIS A 169 37.10 -26.34 -12.66
N GLY A 170 37.59 -25.32 -11.96
CA GLY A 170 38.98 -24.85 -12.07
C GLY A 170 39.97 -25.78 -11.37
N GLN A 171 39.79 -27.10 -11.49
CA GLN A 171 40.77 -28.08 -11.02
C GLN A 171 41.21 -28.94 -12.19
N GLY A 172 42.45 -28.71 -12.62
CA GLY A 172 43.13 -29.53 -13.58
C GLY A 172 42.98 -31.00 -13.20
N GLY A 173 42.52 -31.79 -14.17
CA GLY A 173 42.50 -33.24 -14.02
C GLY A 173 43.92 -33.72 -13.77
N ARG A 174 44.27 -33.99 -12.51
CA ARG A 174 45.35 -34.92 -12.20
C ARG A 174 44.91 -36.26 -12.79
N ILE A 175 45.58 -36.64 -13.88
CA ILE A 175 45.51 -37.98 -14.45
C ILE A 175 45.80 -38.96 -13.30
N ARG A 176 44.85 -39.86 -13.00
CA ARG A 176 45.15 -41.06 -12.20
C ARG A 176 46.03 -41.95 -13.08
N GLY A 177 47.34 -41.85 -12.85
CA GLY A 177 48.38 -42.53 -13.60
C GLY A 177 49.52 -41.56 -13.87
N GLY A 178 50.64 -41.72 -13.18
CA GLY A 178 51.75 -40.77 -13.14
C GLY A 178 52.43 -40.54 -14.49
N ALA A 179 51.93 -39.58 -15.26
CA ALA A 179 52.64 -39.00 -16.40
C ALA A 179 52.58 -37.48 -16.28
N SER A 180 53.74 -36.87 -16.00
CA SER A 180 53.93 -35.43 -16.12
C SER A 180 53.75 -35.05 -17.60
N PRO A 181 52.93 -34.07 -17.98
CA PRO A 181 52.79 -33.69 -19.38
C PRO A 181 54.10 -33.05 -19.85
N SER A 182 54.80 -33.74 -20.75
CA SER A 182 55.89 -33.14 -21.53
C SER A 182 55.33 -32.04 -22.45
N PRO A 183 56.00 -30.89 -22.62
CA PRO A 183 55.49 -29.76 -23.39
C PRO A 183 55.59 -29.93 -24.91
N ARG A 184 55.45 -31.17 -25.43
CA ARG A 184 55.51 -31.46 -26.86
C ARG A 184 54.53 -32.57 -27.22
N GLY A 185 53.48 -32.23 -27.96
CA GLY A 185 52.70 -33.21 -28.73
C GLY A 185 51.39 -33.70 -28.10
N ALA A 186 50.46 -32.79 -27.78
CA ALA A 186 49.03 -33.11 -27.79
C ALA A 186 48.26 -31.84 -28.17
N SER A 187 47.41 -31.95 -29.19
CA SER A 187 46.77 -30.84 -29.89
C SER A 187 46.13 -29.80 -28.97
N GLY A 188 46.57 -28.53 -29.08
CA GLY A 188 45.81 -27.40 -28.55
C GLY A 188 44.35 -27.42 -29.04
N GLY A 189 44.08 -27.85 -30.28
CA GLY A 189 42.71 -28.00 -30.80
C GLY A 189 41.75 -28.81 -29.91
N ALA A 190 42.16 -30.00 -29.41
CA ALA A 190 41.26 -30.88 -28.66
C ALA A 190 40.96 -30.42 -27.22
N PHE A 191 41.89 -29.70 -26.58
CA PHE A 191 41.67 -29.09 -25.26
C PHE A 191 40.71 -27.90 -25.39
N TYR A 192 40.95 -27.02 -26.36
CA TYR A 192 40.10 -25.87 -26.64
C TYR A 192 38.71 -26.30 -27.15
N GLU A 193 38.59 -27.39 -27.90
CA GLU A 193 37.29 -27.94 -28.32
C GLU A 193 36.48 -28.55 -27.17
N ARG A 194 37.12 -29.23 -26.21
CA ARG A 194 36.45 -29.74 -25.01
C ARG A 194 36.02 -28.62 -24.08
N GLU A 195 36.86 -27.62 -23.86
CA GLU A 195 36.48 -26.41 -23.11
C GLU A 195 35.33 -25.67 -23.80
N ARG A 196 35.36 -25.50 -25.13
CA ARG A 196 34.26 -24.88 -25.88
C ARG A 196 32.96 -25.68 -25.84
N LYS A 197 33.00 -27.02 -25.90
CA LYS A 197 31.79 -27.85 -25.78
C LYS A 197 31.21 -27.81 -24.37
N ASN A 198 32.06 -27.86 -23.34
CA ASN A 198 31.64 -27.75 -21.96
C ASN A 198 31.04 -26.35 -21.67
N GLN A 199 31.67 -25.30 -22.21
CA GLN A 199 31.18 -23.93 -22.11
C GLN A 199 29.81 -23.74 -22.80
N ARG A 200 29.62 -24.27 -24.02
CA ARG A 200 28.31 -24.25 -24.71
C ARG A 200 27.23 -25.00 -23.94
N HIS A 201 27.55 -26.17 -23.38
CA HIS A 201 26.59 -26.94 -22.60
C HIS A 201 26.15 -26.21 -21.31
N VAL A 202 27.10 -25.54 -20.64
CA VAL A 202 26.80 -24.69 -19.47
C VAL A 202 25.94 -23.49 -19.87
N GLU A 203 26.23 -22.84 -20.99
CA GLU A 203 25.44 -21.72 -21.53
C GLU A 203 24.02 -22.15 -21.92
N GLU A 204 23.84 -23.30 -22.58
CA GLU A 204 22.53 -23.85 -22.93
C GLU A 204 21.67 -24.17 -21.69
N LEU A 205 22.30 -24.72 -20.63
CA LEU A 205 21.61 -24.99 -19.37
C LEU A 205 21.20 -23.69 -18.66
N ALA A 206 22.06 -22.68 -18.66
CA ALA A 206 21.76 -21.37 -18.10
C ALA A 206 20.65 -20.64 -18.88
N ASP A 207 20.67 -20.72 -20.21
CA ASP A 207 19.63 -20.18 -21.09
C ASP A 207 18.27 -20.83 -20.83
N ARG A 208 18.24 -22.16 -20.68
CA ARG A 208 17.01 -22.88 -20.37
C ARG A 208 16.45 -22.48 -19.00
N ALA A 209 17.30 -22.46 -17.97
CA ALA A 209 16.91 -22.04 -16.63
C ALA A 209 16.39 -20.59 -16.61
N ARG A 210 16.97 -19.70 -17.43
CA ARG A 210 16.50 -18.32 -17.59
C ARG A 210 15.10 -18.27 -18.23
N ARG A 211 14.86 -19.03 -19.30
CA ARG A 211 13.54 -19.07 -19.97
C ARG A 211 12.47 -19.61 -19.03
N GLU A 212 12.75 -20.67 -18.29
CA GLU A 212 11.84 -21.22 -17.28
C GLU A 212 11.53 -20.19 -16.17
N ALA A 213 12.56 -19.47 -15.70
CA ALA A 213 12.37 -18.41 -14.69
C ALA A 213 11.57 -17.20 -15.21
N VAL A 214 11.76 -16.79 -16.46
CA VAL A 214 10.96 -15.75 -17.11
C VAL A 214 9.51 -16.19 -17.25
N GLU A 215 9.28 -17.43 -17.62
CA GLU A 215 7.93 -17.98 -17.77
C GLU A 215 7.20 -18.05 -16.41
N LEU A 216 7.90 -18.46 -15.34
CA LEU A 216 7.34 -18.37 -13.99
C LEU A 216 7.03 -16.93 -13.59
N LEU A 217 7.93 -15.98 -13.89
CA LEU A 217 7.68 -14.57 -13.62
C LEU A 217 6.45 -14.06 -14.36
N ARG A 218 6.29 -14.44 -15.64
CA ARG A 218 5.11 -14.09 -16.45
C ARG A 218 3.84 -14.61 -15.80
N GLN A 219 3.81 -15.87 -15.36
CA GLN A 219 2.65 -16.46 -14.71
C GLN A 219 2.30 -15.78 -13.38
N LEU A 220 3.29 -15.31 -12.62
CA LEU A 220 3.04 -14.54 -11.40
C LEU A 220 2.53 -13.13 -11.73
N TRP A 221 3.18 -12.44 -12.67
CA TRP A 221 2.82 -11.08 -13.08
C TRP A 221 1.45 -11.00 -13.77
N GLU A 222 1.02 -12.06 -14.47
CA GLU A 222 -0.33 -12.10 -15.07
C GLU A 222 -1.46 -12.16 -14.04
N ARG A 223 -1.17 -12.54 -12.79
CA ARG A 223 -2.13 -12.48 -11.69
C ARG A 223 -2.35 -11.04 -11.22
N ASP A 224 -1.31 -10.22 -11.26
CA ASP A 224 -1.39 -8.79 -10.99
C ASP A 224 -0.46 -7.98 -11.90
N PRO A 225 -0.95 -7.51 -13.07
CA PRO A 225 -0.16 -6.75 -14.03
C PRO A 225 0.28 -5.37 -13.53
N ARG A 226 -0.23 -4.91 -12.39
CA ARG A 226 0.22 -3.66 -11.77
C ARG A 226 1.61 -3.83 -11.15
N ALA A 227 2.04 -5.07 -10.90
CA ALA A 227 3.22 -5.35 -10.12
C ALA A 227 4.51 -4.79 -10.75
N ASN A 228 5.26 -4.02 -9.94
CA ASN A 228 6.57 -3.49 -10.25
C ASN A 228 7.65 -4.56 -10.08
N LEU A 229 8.63 -4.59 -10.97
CA LEU A 229 9.71 -5.58 -10.96
C LEU A 229 11.00 -4.97 -10.41
N VAL A 230 11.63 -5.66 -9.46
CA VAL A 230 12.97 -5.33 -9.00
C VAL A 230 13.90 -6.50 -9.30
N LEU A 231 14.89 -6.28 -10.16
CA LEU A 231 15.83 -7.32 -10.59
C LEU A 231 17.11 -7.24 -9.77
N VAL A 232 17.54 -8.36 -9.19
CA VAL A 232 18.75 -8.44 -8.38
C VAL A 232 19.70 -9.48 -8.93
N GLY A 233 20.95 -9.12 -9.17
CA GLY A 233 21.96 -10.03 -9.71
C GLY A 233 23.23 -9.33 -10.13
N THR A 234 24.06 -10.02 -10.93
CA THR A 234 25.17 -9.34 -11.62
C THR A 234 24.64 -8.59 -12.84
N SER A 235 25.25 -7.47 -13.21
CA SER A 235 24.77 -6.62 -14.31
C SER A 235 24.57 -7.38 -15.62
N GLU A 236 25.48 -8.30 -15.95
CA GLU A 236 25.38 -9.16 -17.13
C GLU A 236 24.13 -10.07 -17.10
N LYS A 237 23.87 -10.70 -15.96
CA LYS A 237 22.76 -11.65 -15.80
C LYS A 237 21.42 -10.95 -15.78
N VAL A 238 21.35 -9.81 -15.07
CA VAL A 238 20.15 -8.97 -15.04
C VAL A 238 19.81 -8.48 -16.45
N ALA A 239 20.79 -7.97 -17.20
CA ALA A 239 20.56 -7.52 -18.58
C ALA A 239 20.17 -8.66 -19.54
N ALA A 240 20.68 -9.88 -19.34
CA ALA A 240 20.26 -11.05 -20.11
C ALA A 240 18.84 -11.53 -19.75
N PHE A 241 18.48 -11.47 -18.47
CA PHE A 241 17.15 -11.82 -17.97
C PHE A 241 16.09 -10.81 -18.45
N GLU A 242 16.38 -9.52 -18.32
CA GLU A 242 15.48 -8.44 -18.71
C GLU A 242 15.17 -8.44 -20.22
N ARG A 243 16.17 -8.68 -21.07
CA ARG A 243 15.97 -8.81 -22.53
C ARG A 243 15.07 -9.98 -22.92
N ALA A 244 14.95 -10.99 -22.05
CA ALA A 244 14.07 -12.12 -22.28
C ALA A 244 12.63 -11.86 -21.81
N LEU A 245 12.38 -10.76 -21.08
CA LEU A 245 11.04 -10.36 -20.65
C LEU A 245 10.24 -9.76 -21.82
N PRO A 246 8.90 -9.95 -21.85
CA PRO A 246 8.01 -9.19 -22.72
C PRO A 246 8.14 -7.67 -22.50
N ALA A 247 7.94 -6.87 -23.55
CA ALA A 247 8.09 -5.41 -23.49
C ALA A 247 7.28 -4.74 -22.36
N ARG A 248 6.03 -5.18 -22.16
CA ARG A 248 5.15 -4.69 -21.07
C ARG A 248 5.73 -4.91 -19.68
N MET A 249 6.47 -5.99 -19.48
CA MET A 249 7.13 -6.28 -18.20
C MET A 249 8.43 -5.50 -18.05
N GLN A 250 9.15 -5.22 -19.14
CA GLN A 250 10.35 -4.37 -19.10
C GLN A 250 10.01 -2.95 -18.65
N GLU A 251 8.88 -2.40 -19.08
CA GLU A 251 8.37 -1.09 -18.62
C GLU A 251 8.09 -1.05 -17.12
N LYS A 252 7.75 -2.20 -16.52
CA LYS A 252 7.53 -2.35 -15.08
C LYS A 252 8.81 -2.60 -14.28
N VAL A 253 10.00 -2.62 -14.91
CA VAL A 253 11.27 -2.76 -14.18
C VAL A 253 11.62 -1.46 -13.47
N LEU A 254 11.31 -1.42 -12.18
CA LEU A 254 11.54 -0.27 -11.32
C LEU A 254 13.03 -0.08 -10.97
N ALA A 255 13.73 -1.18 -10.68
CA ALA A 255 15.12 -1.12 -10.23
C ALA A 255 15.94 -2.36 -10.60
N ARG A 256 17.26 -2.14 -10.74
CA ARG A 256 18.28 -3.16 -10.96
C ARG A 256 19.32 -3.04 -9.84
N LEU A 257 19.39 -4.02 -8.95
CA LEU A 257 20.27 -3.98 -7.78
C LEU A 257 21.40 -5.02 -7.90
N PRO A 258 22.63 -4.67 -7.50
CA PRO A 258 23.71 -5.65 -7.43
C PRO A 258 23.45 -6.65 -6.30
N ARG A 259 23.95 -7.87 -6.46
CA ARG A 259 23.96 -8.86 -5.37
C ARG A 259 24.90 -8.39 -4.24
N PRO A 260 24.47 -8.40 -2.96
CA PRO A 260 25.36 -8.11 -1.83
C PRO A 260 26.55 -9.10 -1.76
N PRO A 261 27.79 -8.62 -1.56
CA PRO A 261 28.97 -9.48 -1.46
C PRO A 261 28.94 -10.37 -0.20
N GLY A 262 29.46 -11.60 -0.30
CA GLY A 262 29.72 -12.49 0.84
C GLY A 262 28.58 -13.39 1.32
N LYS A 263 27.39 -13.38 0.68
CA LYS A 263 26.25 -14.23 1.06
C LYS A 263 25.82 -15.15 -0.09
N GLU A 264 26.51 -16.28 -0.22
CA GLU A 264 26.15 -17.34 -1.17
C GLU A 264 24.85 -18.04 -0.75
N SER A 265 24.60 -18.15 0.56
CA SER A 265 23.33 -18.60 1.11
C SER A 265 22.38 -17.42 1.34
N TRP A 266 21.21 -17.48 0.71
CA TRP A 266 20.09 -16.54 0.86
C TRP A 266 19.36 -16.73 2.22
N ARG A 267 20.11 -17.03 3.30
CA ARG A 267 19.57 -17.28 4.64
C ARG A 267 20.06 -16.20 5.62
N GLY A 268 19.19 -15.78 6.54
CA GLY A 268 19.50 -14.81 7.60
C GLY A 268 19.52 -13.34 7.15
N ASP A 269 20.35 -12.53 7.82
CA ASP A 269 20.34 -11.05 7.80
C ASP A 269 20.53 -10.41 6.41
N GLY A 270 21.04 -11.16 5.43
CA GLY A 270 21.20 -10.66 4.05
C GLY A 270 19.88 -10.46 3.32
N LYS A 271 18.89 -11.32 3.61
CA LYS A 271 17.54 -11.25 3.04
C LYS A 271 16.83 -9.99 3.55
N ALA A 272 16.91 -9.73 4.85
CA ALA A 272 16.28 -8.56 5.47
C ALA A 272 16.83 -7.23 4.94
N ALA A 273 18.16 -7.10 4.82
CA ALA A 273 18.79 -5.87 4.33
C ALA A 273 18.42 -5.56 2.86
N LEU A 274 18.45 -6.57 1.99
CA LEU A 274 18.06 -6.41 0.58
C LEU A 274 16.57 -6.09 0.45
N LEU A 275 15.71 -6.76 1.24
CA LEU A 275 14.28 -6.46 1.25
C LEU A 275 13.99 -5.04 1.71
N GLY A 276 14.71 -4.54 2.72
CA GLY A 276 14.64 -3.14 3.13
C GLY A 276 14.91 -2.18 1.96
N GLN A 277 15.98 -2.42 1.19
CA GLN A 277 16.30 -1.61 0.01
C GLN A 277 15.24 -1.71 -1.10
N VAL A 278 14.70 -2.91 -1.33
CA VAL A 278 13.64 -3.14 -2.34
C VAL A 278 12.36 -2.41 -1.95
N VAL A 279 11.93 -2.55 -0.70
CA VAL A 279 10.77 -1.85 -0.15
C VAL A 279 10.97 -0.34 -0.22
N GLU A 280 12.14 0.17 0.15
CA GLU A 280 12.47 1.60 0.05
C GLU A 280 12.35 2.10 -1.40
N LYS A 281 12.77 1.31 -2.39
CA LYS A 281 12.63 1.68 -3.81
C LYS A 281 11.19 1.68 -4.28
N ILE A 282 10.38 0.70 -3.87
CA ILE A 282 8.95 0.63 -4.22
C ILE A 282 8.22 1.82 -3.58
N VAL A 283 8.39 2.02 -2.27
CA VAL A 283 7.78 3.16 -1.54
C VAL A 283 8.26 4.50 -2.11
N GLY A 284 9.52 4.61 -2.49
CA GLY A 284 10.04 5.82 -3.13
C GLY A 284 9.43 6.08 -4.53
N HIS A 285 9.03 5.03 -5.24
CA HIS A 285 8.33 5.15 -6.52
C HIS A 285 6.88 5.58 -6.32
N GLU A 286 6.17 4.94 -5.40
CA GLU A 286 4.79 5.28 -5.00
C GLU A 286 4.69 6.77 -4.65
N ARG A 287 5.56 7.25 -3.74
CA ARG A 287 5.65 8.68 -3.39
C ARG A 287 5.89 9.60 -4.58
N GLY A 288 6.65 9.14 -5.57
CA GLY A 288 6.87 9.90 -6.81
C GLY A 288 5.63 9.97 -7.69
N GLN A 289 4.84 8.90 -7.74
CA GLN A 289 3.56 8.88 -8.44
C GLN A 289 2.52 9.74 -7.71
N GLU A 290 2.36 9.59 -6.40
CA GLU A 290 1.50 10.43 -5.55
C GLU A 290 1.78 11.92 -5.79
N ALA A 291 3.06 12.32 -5.76
CA ALA A 291 3.46 13.70 -6.01
C ALA A 291 3.08 14.16 -7.43
N ALA A 292 3.25 13.31 -8.44
CA ALA A 292 2.84 13.63 -9.81
C ALA A 292 1.30 13.76 -9.94
N GLN A 293 0.53 12.95 -9.22
CA GLN A 293 -0.93 13.06 -9.17
C GLN A 293 -1.38 14.37 -8.52
N VAL A 294 -0.77 14.74 -7.39
CA VAL A 294 -1.03 16.03 -6.73
C VAL A 294 -0.73 17.19 -7.67
N GLU A 295 0.42 17.17 -8.34
CA GLU A 295 0.78 18.19 -9.34
C GLU A 295 -0.21 18.26 -10.50
N HIS A 296 -0.68 17.11 -10.97
CA HIS A 296 -1.70 17.04 -12.01
C HIS A 296 -3.02 17.67 -11.55
N ALA A 297 -3.53 17.31 -10.37
CA ALA A 297 -4.76 17.86 -9.82
C ALA A 297 -4.69 19.38 -9.58
N ILE A 298 -3.57 19.86 -9.01
CA ILE A 298 -3.33 21.30 -8.85
C ILE A 298 -3.30 21.99 -10.20
N GLY A 299 -2.55 21.43 -11.16
CA GLY A 299 -2.46 21.99 -12.51
C GLY A 299 -3.82 22.08 -13.21
N GLU A 300 -4.62 21.02 -13.15
CA GLU A 300 -5.96 21.00 -13.75
C GLU A 300 -6.89 22.04 -13.10
N ALA A 301 -6.86 22.17 -11.78
CA ALA A 301 -7.72 23.11 -11.06
C ALA A 301 -7.36 24.56 -11.40
N LEU A 302 -6.06 24.90 -11.45
CA LEU A 302 -5.59 26.25 -11.78
C LEU A 302 -5.92 26.65 -13.22
N ARG A 303 -6.08 25.69 -14.13
CA ARG A 303 -6.50 25.93 -15.52
C ARG A 303 -8.02 26.01 -15.68
N GLY A 304 -8.79 25.79 -14.61
CA GLY A 304 -10.25 25.69 -14.66
C GLY A 304 -10.75 24.40 -15.33
N GLY A 305 -9.92 23.34 -15.32
CA GLY A 305 -10.22 22.03 -15.86
C GLY A 305 -11.11 21.18 -14.96
N LEU A 306 -10.95 19.87 -15.02
CA LEU A 306 -11.76 18.90 -14.25
C LEU A 306 -11.16 18.62 -12.88
N ALA A 307 -10.83 19.66 -12.12
CA ALA A 307 -10.34 19.52 -10.76
C ALA A 307 -10.73 20.71 -9.87
N VAL A 308 -10.82 20.46 -8.57
CA VAL A 308 -11.05 21.48 -7.54
C VAL A 308 -10.05 21.30 -6.39
N LEU A 309 -9.71 22.41 -5.74
CA LEU A 309 -8.78 22.46 -4.63
C LEU A 309 -9.48 23.06 -3.42
N GLY A 310 -9.12 22.57 -2.25
CA GLY A 310 -9.61 23.10 -1.00
C GLY A 310 -10.94 22.50 -0.55
N PRO A 311 -11.16 22.46 0.77
CA PRO A 311 -12.26 21.75 1.40
C PRO A 311 -13.64 22.27 1.00
N GLU A 312 -13.82 23.59 0.80
CA GLU A 312 -15.10 24.17 0.41
C GLU A 312 -15.56 23.66 -0.97
N ASP A 313 -14.67 23.72 -1.97
CA ASP A 313 -14.99 23.31 -3.33
C ASP A 313 -15.06 21.79 -3.48
N VAL A 314 -14.23 21.05 -2.74
CA VAL A 314 -14.28 19.58 -2.68
C VAL A 314 -15.60 19.12 -2.06
N VAL A 315 -16.01 19.67 -0.92
CA VAL A 315 -17.31 19.35 -0.30
C VAL A 315 -18.46 19.63 -1.26
N ALA A 316 -18.42 20.76 -1.97
CA ALA A 316 -19.43 21.08 -2.97
C ALA A 316 -19.45 20.05 -4.12
N ALA A 317 -18.30 19.58 -4.58
CA ALA A 317 -18.18 18.57 -5.64
C ALA A 317 -18.67 17.18 -5.18
N VAL A 318 -18.37 16.78 -3.94
CA VAL A 318 -18.83 15.54 -3.32
C VAL A 318 -20.35 15.56 -3.17
N ASN A 319 -20.93 16.64 -2.66
CA ASN A 319 -22.39 16.79 -2.56
C ASN A 319 -23.10 16.68 -3.93
N GLN A 320 -22.42 17.05 -5.01
CA GLN A 320 -22.92 16.99 -6.38
C GLN A 320 -22.62 15.67 -7.09
N ARG A 321 -21.97 14.70 -6.43
CA ARG A 321 -21.56 13.40 -7.01
C ARG A 321 -20.67 13.51 -8.24
N ARG A 322 -19.82 14.54 -8.27
CA ARG A 322 -18.98 14.85 -9.44
C ARG A 322 -17.55 14.36 -9.27
N VAL A 323 -17.19 13.84 -8.12
CA VAL A 323 -15.83 13.39 -7.82
C VAL A 323 -15.57 12.06 -8.53
N HIS A 324 -14.47 12.03 -9.28
CA HIS A 324 -13.88 10.80 -9.80
C HIS A 324 -12.85 10.25 -8.82
N ARG A 325 -11.94 11.11 -8.36
CA ARG A 325 -10.88 10.78 -7.41
C ARG A 325 -10.75 11.90 -6.38
N LEU A 326 -10.83 11.56 -5.11
CA LEU A 326 -10.52 12.43 -3.98
C LEU A 326 -9.04 12.27 -3.64
N ILE A 327 -8.33 13.37 -3.43
CA ILE A 327 -6.95 13.38 -2.94
C ILE A 327 -6.98 14.09 -1.59
N VAL A 328 -6.56 13.40 -0.53
CA VAL A 328 -6.63 13.92 0.84
C VAL A 328 -5.29 13.69 1.55
N GLU A 329 -4.83 14.69 2.31
CA GLU A 329 -3.66 14.52 3.16
C GLU A 329 -3.95 13.59 4.33
N GLU A 330 -2.98 12.75 4.68
CA GLU A 330 -3.08 11.78 5.79
C GLU A 330 -3.43 12.42 7.15
N ASP A 331 -3.05 13.69 7.33
CA ASP A 331 -3.24 14.48 8.54
C ASP A 331 -4.27 15.61 8.33
N PHE A 332 -5.15 15.48 7.34
CA PHE A 332 -6.26 16.40 7.14
C PHE A 332 -7.23 16.30 8.32
N GLU A 333 -7.05 17.21 9.28
CA GLU A 333 -7.92 17.38 10.44
C GLU A 333 -8.78 18.63 10.27
N ARG A 334 -10.04 18.42 9.91
CA ARG A 334 -11.03 19.49 9.88
C ARG A 334 -12.40 18.97 10.28
N SER A 335 -13.08 19.72 11.14
CA SER A 335 -14.48 19.48 11.43
C SER A 335 -15.40 20.08 10.36
N GLY A 336 -16.59 19.52 10.24
CA GLY A 336 -17.59 19.94 9.28
C GLY A 336 -19.00 19.71 9.80
N TRP A 337 -19.96 19.77 8.90
CA TRP A 337 -21.37 19.60 9.21
C TRP A 337 -22.00 18.64 8.23
N ARG A 338 -22.94 17.83 8.72
CA ARG A 338 -23.76 16.94 7.89
C ARG A 338 -25.23 17.21 8.16
N CYS A 339 -26.02 17.37 7.10
CA CYS A 339 -27.46 17.46 7.24
C CYS A 339 -28.06 16.11 7.64
N ARG A 340 -28.95 16.09 8.64
CA ARG A 340 -29.65 14.87 9.06
C ARG A 340 -30.74 14.42 8.07
N ASN A 341 -31.15 15.29 7.15
CA ASN A 341 -32.26 15.02 6.21
C ASN A 341 -31.77 14.64 4.81
N CYS A 342 -30.91 15.47 4.20
CA CYS A 342 -30.41 15.22 2.84
C CYS A 342 -28.92 14.81 2.79
N GLU A 343 -28.28 14.64 3.95
CA GLU A 343 -26.88 14.23 4.08
C GLU A 343 -25.85 15.16 3.43
N ALA A 344 -26.24 16.35 2.99
CA ALA A 344 -25.29 17.31 2.45
C ALA A 344 -24.23 17.67 3.50
N LEU A 345 -22.98 17.67 3.06
CA LEU A 345 -21.82 18.07 3.85
C LEU A 345 -21.58 19.57 3.76
N GLY A 346 -20.98 20.17 4.78
CA GLY A 346 -20.62 21.58 4.83
C GLY A 346 -19.33 21.82 5.61
N THR A 347 -18.57 22.84 5.20
CA THR A 347 -17.31 23.26 5.84
C THR A 347 -17.49 24.43 6.81
N THR A 348 -18.61 25.13 6.74
CA THR A 348 -18.99 26.28 7.57
C THR A 348 -20.23 25.96 8.37
N HIS A 349 -20.32 26.51 9.58
CA HIS A 349 -21.50 26.37 10.43
C HIS A 349 -22.57 27.36 9.98
N ASP A 350 -23.48 26.88 9.14
CA ASP A 350 -24.78 27.53 8.91
C ASP A 350 -25.77 27.09 9.99
N GLU A 351 -26.84 27.86 10.24
CA GLU A 351 -27.89 27.44 11.18
C GLU A 351 -28.74 26.28 10.62
N VAL A 352 -28.85 26.19 9.30
CA VAL A 352 -29.65 25.19 8.59
C VAL A 352 -28.95 24.74 7.30
N CYS A 353 -29.31 23.56 6.82
CA CYS A 353 -28.75 23.04 5.57
C CYS A 353 -29.07 23.93 4.37
N SER A 354 -28.05 24.36 3.63
CA SER A 354 -28.19 25.16 2.40
C SER A 354 -28.99 24.49 1.28
N PHE A 355 -29.20 23.17 1.33
CA PHE A 355 -29.93 22.42 0.29
C PHE A 355 -31.39 22.12 0.64
N CYS A 356 -31.67 21.74 1.89
CA CYS A 356 -33.01 21.30 2.31
C CYS A 356 -33.56 22.01 3.54
N GLN A 357 -32.81 22.97 4.10
CA GLN A 357 -33.14 23.70 5.34
C GLN A 357 -33.32 22.80 6.59
N GLY A 358 -32.89 21.53 6.51
CA GLY A 358 -32.92 20.60 7.64
C GLY A 358 -31.82 20.87 8.68
N PRO A 359 -31.91 20.21 9.84
CA PRO A 359 -30.95 20.37 10.92
C PRO A 359 -29.58 19.79 10.54
N LEU A 360 -28.53 20.47 11.00
CA LEU A 360 -27.14 20.08 10.82
C LEU A 360 -26.61 19.37 12.07
N ALA A 361 -25.76 18.36 11.86
CA ALA A 361 -25.00 17.68 12.90
C ALA A 361 -23.51 17.99 12.69
N LEU A 362 -22.79 18.25 13.78
CA LEU A 362 -21.34 18.39 13.75
C LEU A 362 -20.70 17.06 13.36
N VAL A 363 -19.71 17.13 12.48
CA VAL A 363 -18.81 16.03 12.12
C VAL A 363 -17.42 16.41 12.59
N GLU A 364 -16.82 15.59 13.46
CA GLU A 364 -15.47 15.86 13.99
C GLU A 364 -14.39 15.67 12.91
N ALA A 365 -14.50 14.61 12.10
CA ALA A 365 -13.57 14.26 11.04
C ALA A 365 -14.24 14.36 9.66
N LEU A 366 -14.15 15.53 9.02
CA LEU A 366 -14.72 15.75 7.70
C LEU A 366 -14.06 14.86 6.62
N SER A 367 -12.78 14.51 6.78
CA SER A 367 -12.07 13.55 5.93
C SER A 367 -12.84 12.24 5.79
N GLU A 368 -13.30 11.68 6.90
CA GLU A 368 -13.98 10.37 6.93
C GLU A 368 -15.32 10.42 6.19
N GLU A 369 -16.10 11.48 6.36
CA GLU A 369 -17.34 11.68 5.62
C GLU A 369 -17.08 11.87 4.11
N LEU A 370 -16.00 12.57 3.73
CA LEU A 370 -15.63 12.74 2.33
C LEU A 370 -15.19 11.41 1.70
N VAL A 371 -14.30 10.68 2.38
CA VAL A 371 -13.80 9.36 1.96
C VAL A 371 -14.96 8.38 1.82
N GLY A 372 -15.77 8.23 2.87
CA GLY A 372 -16.89 7.30 2.87
C GLY A 372 -17.91 7.60 1.78
N ARG A 373 -18.16 8.88 1.49
CA ARG A 373 -19.11 9.27 0.44
C ARG A 373 -18.57 9.08 -0.96
N VAL A 374 -17.30 9.41 -1.19
CA VAL A 374 -16.66 9.20 -2.50
C VAL A 374 -16.59 7.72 -2.82
N LEU A 375 -16.19 6.87 -1.85
CA LEU A 375 -16.15 5.42 -2.04
C LEU A 375 -17.53 4.81 -2.32
N ALA A 376 -18.57 5.25 -1.60
CA ALA A 376 -19.95 4.80 -1.82
C ALA A 376 -20.56 5.30 -3.15
N GLU A 377 -19.90 6.22 -3.85
CA GLU A 377 -20.31 6.75 -5.17
C GLU A 377 -19.34 6.27 -6.29
N ASP A 378 -18.73 5.10 -6.09
CA ASP A 378 -17.75 4.46 -6.98
C ASP A 378 -16.55 5.36 -7.33
N GLY A 379 -16.23 6.31 -6.47
CA GLY A 379 -15.08 7.20 -6.59
C GLY A 379 -13.82 6.59 -5.99
N GLU A 380 -12.67 7.06 -6.47
CA GLU A 380 -11.36 6.65 -5.96
C GLU A 380 -10.90 7.60 -4.86
N VAL A 381 -10.12 7.09 -3.90
CA VAL A 381 -9.54 7.90 -2.83
C VAL A 381 -8.03 7.65 -2.83
N GLU A 382 -7.29 8.73 -2.99
CA GLU A 382 -5.83 8.75 -2.86
C GLU A 382 -5.47 9.47 -1.56
N VAL A 383 -4.65 8.83 -0.72
CA VAL A 383 -4.21 9.42 0.56
C VAL A 383 -2.73 9.74 0.48
N VAL A 384 -2.40 11.03 0.53
CA VAL A 384 -1.02 11.51 0.32
C VAL A 384 -0.37 11.96 1.62
N ALA A 385 0.95 11.82 1.70
CA ALA A 385 1.71 12.31 2.86
C ALA A 385 1.74 13.84 2.91
N HIS A 386 1.71 14.44 4.11
CA HIS A 386 1.65 15.90 4.32
C HIS A 386 2.71 16.73 3.57
N THR A 387 3.89 16.15 3.32
CA THR A 387 5.02 16.84 2.67
C THR A 387 4.82 16.97 1.16
N ASN A 388 3.71 17.58 0.74
CA ASN A 388 3.34 17.77 -0.65
C ASN A 388 2.76 19.19 -0.88
N ARG A 389 2.48 19.56 -2.14
CA ARG A 389 2.02 20.93 -2.47
C ARG A 389 0.54 21.19 -2.18
N LEU A 390 -0.25 20.15 -1.96
CA LEU A 390 -1.66 20.22 -1.60
C LEU A 390 -1.88 20.91 -0.25
N HIS A 391 -0.91 20.84 0.67
CA HIS A 391 -0.95 21.54 1.94
C HIS A 391 -1.23 23.05 1.80
N ALA A 392 -0.66 23.68 0.76
CA ALA A 392 -0.90 25.09 0.44
C ALA A 392 -2.37 25.40 0.06
N TYR A 393 -3.15 24.37 -0.25
CA TYR A 393 -4.56 24.39 -0.59
C TYR A 393 -5.42 23.71 0.48
N HIS A 394 -4.96 23.70 1.74
CA HIS A 394 -5.66 23.11 2.88
C HIS A 394 -5.84 21.58 2.78
N GLY A 395 -4.90 20.89 2.12
CA GLY A 395 -4.73 19.44 2.26
C GLY A 395 -5.79 18.56 1.61
N VAL A 396 -6.64 19.09 0.72
CA VAL A 396 -7.63 18.30 -0.01
C VAL A 396 -7.88 18.82 -1.43
N ALA A 397 -8.01 17.90 -2.38
CA ALA A 397 -8.34 18.15 -3.77
C ALA A 397 -9.27 17.06 -4.31
N ALA A 398 -9.92 17.33 -5.45
CA ALA A 398 -10.66 16.31 -6.17
C ALA A 398 -10.53 16.47 -7.68
N LEU A 399 -10.30 15.36 -8.37
CA LEU A 399 -10.49 15.23 -9.81
C LEU A 399 -11.95 14.88 -10.09
N LEU A 400 -12.52 15.51 -11.10
CA LEU A 400 -13.95 15.46 -11.38
C LEU A 400 -14.26 14.62 -12.62
N ARG A 401 -15.37 13.88 -12.57
CA ARG A 401 -15.91 13.15 -13.74
C ARG A 401 -16.40 14.11 -14.82
N GLN A 402 -16.95 15.26 -14.40
CA GLN A 402 -17.59 16.25 -15.27
C GLN A 402 -17.42 17.68 -14.74
N GLY A 403 -17.24 18.62 -15.67
CA GLY A 403 -17.20 20.05 -15.38
C GLY A 403 -18.58 20.56 -14.93
N ARG A 404 -18.65 21.75 -14.33
CA ARG A 404 -19.96 22.39 -14.11
C ARG A 404 -20.57 22.70 -15.48
N ALA A 405 -21.89 22.51 -15.62
CA ALA A 405 -22.64 22.99 -16.79
C ALA A 405 -22.54 24.52 -16.96
N ASN A 406 -22.12 25.26 -15.92
CA ASN A 406 -21.77 26.68 -16.00
C ASN A 406 -20.29 26.84 -15.60
N GLY A 407 -19.45 27.18 -16.58
CA GLY A 407 -18.02 27.37 -16.41
C GLY A 407 -17.66 28.41 -15.34
N LEU A 408 -16.49 28.19 -14.74
CA LEU A 408 -15.73 29.08 -13.85
C LEU A 408 -16.44 29.53 -12.56
N SER A 409 -15.93 29.03 -11.43
CA SER A 409 -15.62 29.90 -10.29
C SER A 409 -14.53 29.21 -9.46
N GLY A 410 -13.29 29.27 -9.95
CA GLY A 410 -12.16 29.25 -9.01
C GLY A 410 -12.31 30.49 -8.15
N ARG A 411 -12.66 30.29 -6.87
CA ARG A 411 -12.52 31.37 -5.90
C ARG A 411 -11.02 31.61 -5.79
N GLU A 412 -10.58 32.81 -6.13
CA GLU A 412 -9.18 33.21 -6.04
C GLU A 412 -8.66 32.87 -4.62
N PRO A 413 -7.54 32.14 -4.48
CA PRO A 413 -7.06 31.73 -3.17
C PRO A 413 -6.75 32.98 -2.33
N PRO A 414 -7.05 32.99 -1.02
CA PRO A 414 -6.66 34.10 -0.15
C PRO A 414 -5.13 34.26 -0.19
N ALA A 415 -4.67 35.49 -0.37
CA ALA A 415 -3.26 35.82 -0.43
C ALA A 415 -2.52 35.30 0.83
N PRO A 416 -1.28 34.79 0.69
CA PRO A 416 -0.52 34.29 1.83
C PRO A 416 -0.29 35.41 2.86
N PRO A 417 -0.35 35.12 4.17
CA PRO A 417 -0.15 36.13 5.21
C PRO A 417 1.27 36.71 5.09
N GLY A 418 1.33 38.04 4.96
CA GLY A 418 2.53 38.81 4.73
C GLY A 418 3.60 38.61 5.80
N GLY A 419 4.85 38.52 5.33
CA GLY A 419 6.05 38.73 6.14
C GLY A 419 6.22 40.21 6.56
N PRO A 420 7.14 40.48 7.49
CA PRO A 420 6.98 41.46 8.57
C PRO A 420 7.43 42.90 8.18
N PRO A 421 7.25 43.89 9.09
CA PRO A 421 6.53 45.16 8.89
C PRO A 421 7.15 46.19 7.96
#